data_AF-A0A3N0XC57-F1
#
_entry.id   AF-A0A3N0XC57-F1
#
_cell.length_a   1.000
_cell.length_b   1.000
_cell.length_c   1.000
_cell.angle_alpha   90.00
_cell.angle_beta   90.00
_cell.angle_gamma   90.00
#
_symmetry.space_group_name_H-M   'P 1'
#
loop_
_entity.id
_entity.type
_entity.pdbx_description
1 polymer ?
#
loop_
_entity_poly.entity_id
_entity_poly.type
_entity_poly.pdbx_seq_one_letter_code
_entity_poly.pdbx_strand_id
1 'polypeptide(L)'
;MLIKEKISIEEFDDKSYQIKLVEPLEEEKAVLTHYLHNIHNGVAKYYKDEALSILKNYVEYKSENKISVVEEEALQQLLFEVENVPFPTPENYKFKFIDLFAGIGGFRIAMQNVGGKCVYTSEWNKDAQKTYRENFGEVPFGDITKESVKNYIPKEFDILCAGFPCQAFSIAGLRKGFSDTRGTLFFDLEPNLLVA
;
A
#
# COMPACT_ATOMS: atom_id res chain seq x y z
N MET A 1 -36.66 -11.58 -16.60
CA MET A 1 -36.73 -10.17 -17.04
C MET A 1 -36.26 -9.36 -15.84
N LEU A 2 -34.94 -9.19 -15.69
CA LEU A 2 -34.20 -7.92 -15.89
C LEU A 2 -34.84 -6.81 -15.05
N ILE A 3 -34.18 -6.30 -14.01
CA ILE A 3 -33.08 -5.34 -14.15
C ILE A 3 -31.85 -5.74 -13.31
N LYS A 4 -30.69 -5.79 -13.99
CA LYS A 4 -29.34 -5.73 -13.42
C LYS A 4 -29.08 -4.26 -13.08
N GLU A 5 -28.92 -3.89 -11.81
CA GLU A 5 -28.28 -2.63 -11.48
C GLU A 5 -26.78 -2.86 -11.36
N LYS A 6 -26.08 -2.50 -12.45
CA LYS A 6 -24.64 -2.28 -12.50
C LYS A 6 -24.40 -0.94 -11.82
N ILE A 7 -23.66 -0.93 -10.71
CA ILE A 7 -23.21 0.33 -10.11
C ILE A 7 -21.86 0.67 -10.77
N SER A 8 -21.81 1.82 -11.46
CA SER A 8 -20.60 2.41 -12.04
C SER A 8 -20.10 3.57 -11.16
N ILE A 9 -18.80 3.82 -11.21
CA ILE A 9 -18.06 4.82 -10.42
C ILE A 9 -18.32 6.28 -10.84
N GLU A 10 -19.08 6.49 -11.92
CA GLU A 10 -19.18 7.79 -12.60
C GLU A 10 -20.44 8.59 -12.25
N GLU A 11 -21.37 8.05 -11.47
CA GLU A 11 -22.55 8.77 -11.02
C GLU A 11 -22.39 9.11 -9.53
N PHE A 12 -21.87 10.31 -9.23
CA PHE A 12 -22.46 11.29 -8.32
C PHE A 12 -21.42 12.36 -7.95
N ASP A 13 -21.28 13.36 -8.83
CA ASP A 13 -20.83 14.68 -8.44
C ASP A 13 -22.01 15.45 -7.81
N ASP A 14 -21.70 16.22 -6.76
CA ASP A 14 -22.57 17.13 -5.97
C ASP A 14 -23.50 16.54 -4.88
N LYS A 15 -22.89 15.96 -3.83
CA LYS A 15 -23.27 16.21 -2.42
C LYS A 15 -22.05 16.23 -1.48
N SER A 16 -21.39 17.39 -1.46
CA SER A 16 -20.65 17.83 -0.29
C SER A 16 -21.56 17.73 0.96
N TYR A 17 -21.01 17.30 2.11
CA TYR A 17 -21.68 17.13 3.42
C TYR A 17 -22.19 15.74 3.86
N GLN A 18 -21.90 14.63 3.15
CA GLN A 18 -21.93 13.27 3.75
C GLN A 18 -20.58 12.56 3.83
N ILE A 19 -19.51 13.17 3.29
CA ILE A 19 -18.11 12.65 3.29
C ILE A 19 -17.45 12.80 4.68
N LYS A 20 -18.22 12.86 5.76
CA LYS A 20 -17.66 13.12 7.11
C LYS A 20 -17.35 11.90 7.95
N LEU A 21 -17.65 10.67 7.51
CA LEU A 21 -17.15 9.44 8.15
C LEU A 21 -17.31 8.22 7.23
N VAL A 22 -16.23 7.43 7.12
CA VAL A 22 -16.08 6.07 6.53
C VAL A 22 -15.73 5.96 5.05
N GLU A 23 -14.73 6.71 4.63
CA GLU A 23 -13.61 6.06 3.94
C GLU A 23 -12.42 6.08 4.91
N PRO A 24 -11.70 4.97 5.12
CA PRO A 24 -10.46 5.05 5.88
C PRO A 24 -9.55 6.07 5.20
N LEU A 25 -8.87 6.91 5.99
CA LEU A 25 -7.83 7.78 5.44
C LEU A 25 -6.85 6.90 4.62
N GLU A 26 -6.28 7.40 3.52
CA GLU A 26 -5.44 6.56 2.63
C GLU A 26 -4.31 5.82 3.38
N GLU A 27 -3.79 6.43 4.46
CA GLU A 27 -2.83 5.80 5.38
C GLU A 27 -3.44 4.61 6.14
N GLU A 28 -4.69 4.68 6.60
CA GLU A 28 -5.38 3.56 7.25
C GLU A 28 -5.60 2.39 6.27
N LYS A 29 -5.95 2.68 5.00
CA LYS A 29 -6.04 1.65 3.95
C LYS A 29 -4.68 0.98 3.72
N ALA A 30 -3.60 1.76 3.71
CA ALA A 30 -2.24 1.24 3.58
C ALA A 30 -1.89 0.33 4.77
N VAL A 31 -2.09 0.78 6.01
CA VAL A 31 -1.85 -0.01 7.23
C VAL A 31 -2.62 -1.32 7.19
N LEU A 32 -3.92 -1.28 6.88
CA LEU A 32 -4.76 -2.47 6.85
C LEU A 32 -4.31 -3.47 5.78
N THR A 33 -4.08 -3.01 4.53
CA THR A 33 -3.67 -3.92 3.46
C THR A 33 -2.27 -4.50 3.69
N HIS A 34 -1.33 -3.71 4.23
CA HIS A 34 -0.01 -4.21 4.61
C HIS A 34 -0.07 -5.21 5.76
N TYR A 35 -0.96 -5.01 6.74
CA TYR A 35 -1.22 -6.00 7.76
C TYR A 35 -1.70 -7.31 7.13
N LEU A 36 -2.75 -7.28 6.31
CA LEU A 36 -3.35 -8.45 5.67
C LEU A 36 -2.33 -9.24 4.83
N HIS A 37 -1.59 -8.56 3.95
CA HIS A 37 -0.52 -9.18 3.14
C HIS A 37 0.58 -9.83 4.00
N ASN A 38 0.72 -9.44 5.27
CA ASN A 38 1.81 -9.88 6.14
C ASN A 38 1.39 -10.73 7.35
N ILE A 39 0.11 -11.15 7.44
CA ILE A 39 -0.41 -11.90 8.60
C ILE A 39 0.42 -13.16 8.91
N HIS A 40 0.91 -13.86 7.90
CA HIS A 40 1.53 -15.19 8.05
C HIS A 40 3.07 -15.21 7.98
N ASN A 41 3.76 -14.07 8.02
CA ASN A 41 5.22 -14.03 7.78
C ASN A 41 6.06 -13.28 8.83
N GLY A 42 5.44 -12.93 9.95
CA GLY A 42 6.08 -12.22 11.07
C GLY A 42 6.25 -10.70 10.87
N VAL A 43 5.98 -10.16 9.67
CA VAL A 43 6.04 -8.71 9.41
C VAL A 43 4.75 -8.01 9.86
N ALA A 44 3.61 -8.71 9.96
CA ALA A 44 2.36 -8.12 10.47
C ALA A 44 2.50 -7.36 11.80
N LYS A 45 3.47 -7.71 12.65
CA LYS A 45 3.77 -7.01 13.91
C LYS A 45 3.98 -5.50 13.75
N TYR A 46 4.43 -5.02 12.59
CA TYR A 46 4.65 -3.59 12.33
C TYR A 46 3.33 -2.83 12.04
N TYR A 47 2.27 -3.54 11.66
CA TYR A 47 0.98 -2.95 11.28
C TYR A 47 -0.16 -3.33 12.23
N LYS A 48 0.05 -4.37 13.05
CA LYS A 48 -1.00 -5.11 13.76
C LYS A 48 -1.89 -4.23 14.63
N ASP A 49 -1.32 -3.46 15.54
CA ASP A 49 -2.11 -2.78 16.58
C ASP A 49 -3.09 -1.78 15.95
N GLU A 50 -2.62 -1.03 14.97
CA GLU A 50 -3.44 -0.05 14.25
C GLU A 50 -4.39 -0.69 13.24
N ALA A 51 -3.94 -1.72 12.50
CA ALA A 51 -4.81 -2.45 11.59
C ALA A 51 -5.99 -3.10 12.32
N LEU A 52 -5.78 -3.65 13.52
CA LEU A 52 -6.85 -4.19 14.36
C LEU A 52 -7.80 -3.10 14.85
N SER A 53 -7.28 -1.92 15.20
CA SER A 53 -8.12 -0.77 15.55
C SER A 53 -8.98 -0.32 14.36
N ILE A 54 -8.40 -0.24 13.17
CA ILE A 54 -9.10 0.13 11.92
C ILE A 54 -10.19 -0.90 11.60
N LEU A 55 -9.86 -2.19 11.67
CA LEU A 55 -10.79 -3.27 11.39
C LEU A 55 -11.97 -3.25 12.37
N LYS A 56 -11.70 -3.06 13.66
CA LYS A 56 -12.74 -2.95 14.68
C LYS A 56 -13.69 -1.78 14.40
N ASN A 57 -13.15 -0.59 14.10
CA ASN A 57 -13.95 0.58 13.75
C ASN A 57 -14.79 0.34 12.48
N TYR A 58 -14.23 -0.33 11.47
CA TYR A 58 -14.94 -0.69 10.24
C TYR A 58 -16.10 -1.66 10.50
N VAL A 59 -15.87 -2.69 11.32
CA VAL A 59 -16.89 -3.68 11.69
C VAL A 59 -18.00 -3.04 12.54
N GLU A 60 -17.65 -2.22 13.53
CA GLU A 60 -18.63 -1.48 14.36
C GLU A 60 -19.53 -0.58 13.51
N TYR A 61 -18.96 0.10 12.50
CA TYR A 61 -19.75 0.92 11.58
C TYR A 61 -20.69 0.10 10.70
N LYS A 62 -20.21 -1.03 10.15
CA LYS A 62 -21.01 -1.90 9.27
C LYS A 62 -22.06 -2.71 10.03
N SER A 63 -21.82 -3.01 11.30
CA SER A 63 -22.69 -3.82 12.14
C SER A 63 -23.53 -2.90 13.04
N GLU A 64 -24.69 -2.45 12.56
CA GLU A 64 -25.71 -1.80 13.40
C GLU A 64 -26.38 -2.77 14.41
N ASN A 65 -25.63 -3.60 15.17
CA ASN A 65 -26.02 -4.45 16.33
C ASN A 65 -25.82 -6.00 16.29
N LYS A 66 -24.75 -6.59 15.71
CA LYS A 66 -24.38 -8.02 15.98
C LYS A 66 -22.87 -8.23 16.07
N ILE A 67 -22.36 -8.62 17.25
CA ILE A 67 -21.03 -8.17 17.71
C ILE A 67 -19.85 -9.16 17.54
N SER A 68 -20.01 -10.49 17.43
CA SER A 68 -18.83 -11.39 17.45
C SER A 68 -18.57 -12.23 16.19
N VAL A 69 -19.59 -12.53 15.39
CA VAL A 69 -19.43 -13.36 14.17
C VAL A 69 -18.90 -12.54 12.98
N VAL A 70 -19.00 -11.21 13.06
CA VAL A 70 -18.70 -10.30 11.93
C VAL A 70 -17.20 -10.05 11.74
N GLU A 71 -16.39 -10.10 12.79
CA GLU A 71 -14.95 -9.74 12.69
C GLU A 71 -14.13 -10.78 11.93
N GLU A 72 -14.30 -12.07 12.24
CA GLU A 72 -13.61 -13.16 11.53
C GLU A 72 -14.09 -13.26 10.08
N GLU A 73 -15.39 -13.12 9.83
CA GLU A 73 -15.95 -13.10 8.47
C GLU A 73 -15.44 -11.91 7.67
N ALA A 74 -15.40 -10.71 8.25
CA ALA A 74 -14.87 -9.51 7.60
C ALA A 74 -13.37 -9.67 7.30
N LEU A 75 -12.60 -10.24 8.23
CA LEU A 75 -11.19 -10.50 8.02
C LEU A 75 -10.96 -11.49 6.88
N GLN A 76 -11.73 -12.59 6.84
CA GLN A 76 -11.66 -13.58 5.75
C GLN A 76 -12.03 -12.96 4.40
N GLN A 77 -13.06 -12.13 4.36
CA GLN A 77 -13.45 -11.42 3.15
C GLN A 77 -12.32 -10.48 2.68
N LEU A 78 -11.76 -9.67 3.58
CA LEU A 78 -10.67 -8.75 3.25
C LEU A 78 -9.40 -9.50 2.81
N LEU A 79 -9.09 -10.63 3.45
CA LEU A 79 -8.01 -11.52 3.03
C LEU A 79 -8.22 -12.01 1.59
N PHE A 80 -9.42 -12.49 1.28
CA PHE A 80 -9.76 -12.92 -0.07
C PHE A 80 -9.61 -11.77 -1.09
N GLU A 81 -10.01 -10.55 -0.74
CA GLU A 81 -9.87 -9.38 -1.62
C GLU A 81 -8.41 -9.01 -1.91
N VAL A 82 -7.51 -9.09 -0.91
CA VAL A 82 -6.10 -8.74 -1.11
C VAL A 82 -5.29 -9.85 -1.81
N GLU A 83 -5.76 -11.10 -1.76
CA GLU A 83 -5.10 -12.26 -2.38
C GLU A 83 -5.61 -12.54 -3.80
N ASN A 84 -6.89 -12.28 -4.09
CA ASN A 84 -7.51 -12.54 -5.39
C ASN A 84 -7.23 -11.40 -6.39
N VAL A 85 -5.97 -11.30 -6.82
CA VAL A 85 -5.46 -10.21 -7.67
C VAL A 85 -4.65 -10.73 -8.85
N PRO A 86 -4.43 -9.92 -9.91
CA PRO A 86 -3.68 -10.35 -11.10
C PRO A 86 -2.25 -10.81 -10.81
N PHE A 87 -1.58 -10.20 -9.83
CA PHE A 87 -0.18 -10.49 -9.49
C PHE A 87 -0.01 -10.80 -8.00
N PRO A 88 -0.48 -11.99 -7.54
CA PRO A 88 -0.44 -12.34 -6.13
C PRO A 88 1.00 -12.53 -5.63
N THR A 89 1.18 -12.44 -4.31
CA THR A 89 2.46 -12.73 -3.67
C THR A 89 2.85 -14.21 -3.91
N PRO A 90 4.13 -14.53 -4.20
CA PRO A 90 4.57 -15.93 -4.30
C PRO A 90 4.40 -16.70 -2.97
N GLU A 91 3.84 -17.92 -3.03
CA GLU A 91 3.65 -18.78 -1.85
C GLU A 91 4.98 -19.16 -1.18
N ASN A 92 6.00 -19.49 -1.99
CA ASN A 92 7.33 -19.93 -1.53
C ASN A 92 8.39 -18.86 -1.85
N TYR A 93 8.26 -17.68 -1.24
CA TYR A 93 9.25 -16.61 -1.39
C TYR A 93 10.58 -16.96 -0.69
N LYS A 94 11.68 -16.49 -1.26
CA LYS A 94 13.07 -16.75 -0.82
C LYS A 94 13.69 -15.59 -0.07
N PHE A 95 13.16 -14.39 -0.27
CA PHE A 95 13.63 -13.15 0.35
C PHE A 95 12.48 -12.15 0.43
N LYS A 96 12.62 -11.14 1.29
CA LYS A 96 11.70 -10.03 1.50
C LYS A 96 12.29 -8.75 0.94
N PHE A 97 11.47 -7.93 0.31
CA PHE A 97 11.89 -6.63 -0.19
C PHE A 97 10.87 -5.55 0.13
N ILE A 98 11.32 -4.30 0.08
CA ILE A 98 10.46 -3.12 0.13
C ILE A 98 10.51 -2.36 -1.21
N ASP A 99 9.42 -1.72 -1.59
CA ASP A 99 9.26 -1.03 -2.87
C ASP A 99 8.93 0.45 -2.65
N LEU A 100 9.94 1.31 -2.74
CA LEU A 100 9.82 2.75 -2.55
C LEU A 100 9.74 3.46 -3.90
N PHE A 101 8.94 4.53 -3.98
CA PHE A 101 8.62 5.18 -5.26
C PHE A 101 8.07 4.15 -6.25
N ALA A 102 7.13 3.33 -5.76
CA ALA A 102 6.75 2.08 -6.40
C ALA A 102 6.10 2.27 -7.78
N GLY A 103 5.55 3.46 -8.03
CA GLY A 103 4.77 3.75 -9.22
C GLY A 103 3.66 2.73 -9.39
N ILE A 104 3.62 2.09 -10.56
CA ILE A 104 2.64 1.04 -10.87
C ILE A 104 3.11 -0.38 -10.51
N GLY A 105 4.23 -0.54 -9.81
CA GLY A 105 4.73 -1.83 -9.31
C GLY A 105 5.62 -2.63 -10.27
N GLY A 106 6.43 -1.93 -11.08
CA GLY A 106 7.39 -2.59 -11.97
C GLY A 106 8.45 -3.41 -11.20
N PHE A 107 9.00 -2.87 -10.11
CA PHE A 107 9.92 -3.60 -9.24
C PHE A 107 9.22 -4.77 -8.55
N ARG A 108 8.00 -4.58 -8.05
CA ARG A 108 7.21 -5.67 -7.44
C ARG A 108 7.06 -6.86 -8.37
N ILE A 109 6.68 -6.66 -9.63
CA ILE A 109 6.58 -7.75 -10.62
C ILE A 109 7.94 -8.44 -10.82
N ALA A 110 9.00 -7.66 -11.03
CA ALA A 110 10.33 -8.21 -11.25
C ALA A 110 10.82 -9.05 -10.07
N MET A 111 10.66 -8.55 -8.84
CA MET A 111 11.08 -9.22 -7.62
C MET A 111 10.21 -10.45 -7.31
N GLN A 112 8.89 -10.35 -7.47
CA GLN A 112 8.00 -11.51 -7.29
C GLN A 112 8.34 -12.65 -8.27
N ASN A 113 8.68 -12.33 -9.52
CA ASN A 113 9.09 -13.32 -10.52
C ASN A 113 10.37 -14.08 -10.17
N VAL A 114 11.25 -13.51 -9.34
CA VAL A 114 12.47 -14.19 -8.84
C VAL A 114 12.30 -14.75 -7.43
N GLY A 115 11.07 -14.78 -6.91
CA GLY A 115 10.73 -15.34 -5.59
C GLY A 115 10.85 -14.35 -4.45
N GLY A 116 10.75 -13.04 -4.70
CA GLY A 116 10.70 -12.01 -3.67
C GLY A 116 9.29 -11.81 -3.13
N LYS A 117 9.17 -11.51 -1.84
CA LYS A 117 7.93 -11.02 -1.25
C LYS A 117 8.05 -9.52 -0.95
N CYS A 118 7.11 -8.72 -1.47
CA CYS A 118 6.98 -7.33 -1.04
C CYS A 118 6.40 -7.30 0.38
N VAL A 119 7.05 -6.59 1.29
CA VAL A 119 6.60 -6.46 2.69
C VAL A 119 6.27 -5.02 3.08
N TYR A 120 6.63 -4.04 2.25
CA TYR A 120 6.30 -2.63 2.43
C TYR A 120 6.40 -1.89 1.10
N THR A 121 5.43 -1.01 0.84
CA THR A 121 5.39 -0.20 -0.38
C THR A 121 5.07 1.25 -0.06
N SER A 122 5.73 2.20 -0.74
CA SER A 122 5.38 3.62 -0.69
C SER A 122 5.34 4.25 -2.08
N GLU A 123 4.24 4.95 -2.35
CA GLU A 123 3.95 5.69 -3.58
C GLU A 123 2.96 6.81 -3.26
N TRP A 124 3.29 8.06 -3.57
CA TRP A 124 2.45 9.22 -3.22
C TRP A 124 1.41 9.59 -4.29
N ASN A 125 1.58 9.12 -5.54
CA ASN A 125 0.70 9.46 -6.64
C ASN A 125 -0.57 8.59 -6.57
N LYS A 126 -1.74 9.23 -6.47
CA LYS A 126 -3.02 8.53 -6.27
C LYS A 126 -3.40 7.61 -7.43
N ASP A 127 -3.10 7.98 -8.66
CA ASP A 127 -3.40 7.15 -9.84
C ASP A 127 -2.51 5.90 -9.88
N ALA A 128 -1.24 6.06 -9.49
CA ALA A 128 -0.31 4.96 -9.31
C ALA A 128 -0.75 4.03 -8.18
N GLN A 129 -1.14 4.56 -7.01
CA GLN A 129 -1.70 3.77 -5.90
C GLN A 129 -2.94 2.97 -6.31
N LYS A 130 -3.87 3.59 -7.07
CA LYS A 130 -5.04 2.90 -7.60
C LYS A 130 -4.63 1.74 -8.49
N THR A 131 -3.74 1.99 -9.44
CA THR A 131 -3.21 0.94 -10.32
C THR A 131 -2.52 -0.17 -9.53
N TYR A 132 -1.75 0.18 -8.50
CA TYR A 132 -1.06 -0.75 -7.63
C TYR A 132 -2.05 -1.65 -6.88
N ARG A 133 -3.10 -1.06 -6.29
CA ARG A 133 -4.15 -1.80 -5.59
C ARG A 133 -4.86 -2.81 -6.49
N GLU A 134 -5.26 -2.39 -7.70
CA GLU A 134 -5.95 -3.29 -8.64
C GLU A 134 -5.09 -4.49 -9.07
N ASN A 135 -3.76 -4.35 -9.07
CA ASN A 135 -2.83 -5.36 -9.52
C ASN A 135 -2.30 -6.28 -8.40
N PHE A 136 -2.16 -5.74 -7.18
CA PHE A 136 -1.48 -6.42 -6.07
C PHE A 136 -2.32 -6.51 -4.79
N GLY A 137 -3.52 -5.91 -4.75
CA GLY A 137 -4.40 -5.95 -3.58
C GLY A 137 -3.87 -5.15 -2.39
N GLU A 138 -2.91 -4.27 -2.63
CA GLU A 138 -2.22 -3.48 -1.61
C GLU A 138 -2.34 -2.00 -1.93
N VAL A 139 -2.64 -1.18 -0.92
CA VAL A 139 -2.58 0.28 -1.04
C VAL A 139 -1.22 0.73 -0.53
N PRO A 140 -0.36 1.31 -1.38
CA PRO A 140 0.94 1.84 -0.93
C PRO A 140 0.76 2.94 0.12
N PHE A 141 1.72 3.04 1.04
CA PHE A 141 1.82 4.24 1.87
C PHE A 141 2.11 5.46 1.00
N GLY A 142 1.72 6.65 1.48
CA GLY A 142 1.90 7.91 0.77
C GLY A 142 3.35 8.42 0.75
N ASP A 143 3.52 9.71 1.00
CA ASP A 143 4.80 10.41 0.95
C ASP A 143 5.84 9.84 1.95
N ILE A 144 6.87 9.18 1.41
CA ILE A 144 7.95 8.54 2.17
C ILE A 144 8.81 9.53 2.98
N THR A 145 8.71 10.84 2.73
CA THR A 145 9.44 11.85 3.51
C THR A 145 8.86 12.06 4.91
N LYS A 146 7.61 11.62 5.15
CA LYS A 146 6.91 11.77 6.43
C LYS A 146 7.28 10.66 7.41
N GLU A 147 7.56 11.04 8.66
CA GLU A 147 7.78 10.07 9.75
C GLU A 147 6.57 9.15 9.97
N SER A 148 5.34 9.64 9.79
CA SER A 148 4.14 8.82 9.88
C SER A 148 4.16 7.65 8.89
N VAL A 149 4.80 7.81 7.74
CA VAL A 149 4.96 6.75 6.73
C VAL A 149 6.19 5.88 7.05
N LYS A 150 7.34 6.51 7.36
CA LYS A 150 8.59 5.79 7.65
C LYS A 150 8.49 4.83 8.85
N ASN A 151 7.67 5.17 9.85
CA ASN A 151 7.51 4.36 11.06
C ASN A 151 6.97 2.94 10.81
N TYR A 152 6.32 2.70 9.66
CA TYR A 152 5.82 1.38 9.29
C TYR A 152 6.80 0.54 8.45
N ILE A 153 7.97 1.08 8.10
CA ILE A 153 9.00 0.32 7.38
C ILE A 153 9.48 -0.82 8.30
N PRO A 154 9.36 -2.09 7.88
CA PRO A 154 9.89 -3.21 8.65
C PRO A 154 11.38 -3.06 8.91
N LYS A 155 11.83 -3.39 10.12
CA LYS A 155 13.27 -3.35 10.47
C LYS A 155 14.08 -4.45 9.78
N GLU A 156 13.41 -5.49 9.28
CA GLU A 156 14.02 -6.67 8.65
C GLU A 156 13.43 -6.86 7.25
N PHE A 157 14.27 -6.67 6.24
CA PHE A 157 14.05 -7.02 4.84
C PHE A 157 15.42 -7.25 4.18
N ASP A 158 15.46 -7.97 3.06
CA ASP A 158 16.71 -8.33 2.39
C ASP A 158 17.09 -7.32 1.31
N ILE A 159 16.10 -6.74 0.62
CA ILE A 159 16.32 -5.86 -0.53
C ILE A 159 15.45 -4.60 -0.43
N LEU A 160 16.05 -3.44 -0.69
CA LEU A 160 15.33 -2.19 -0.93
C LEU A 160 15.29 -1.91 -2.44
N CYS A 161 14.09 -1.78 -2.98
CA CYS A 161 13.87 -1.29 -4.33
C CYS A 161 13.45 0.18 -4.26
N ALA A 162 14.06 1.03 -5.10
CA ALA A 162 13.70 2.44 -5.17
C ALA A 162 13.74 2.95 -6.62
N GLY A 163 12.57 3.22 -7.20
CA GLY A 163 12.42 3.82 -8.52
C GLY A 163 12.48 5.34 -8.48
N PHE A 164 13.57 5.92 -7.97
CA PHE A 164 13.62 7.36 -7.70
C PHE A 164 13.34 8.23 -8.95
N PRO A 165 12.72 9.41 -8.79
CA PRO A 165 12.35 10.28 -9.90
C PRO A 165 13.57 10.70 -10.75
N CYS A 166 13.65 10.23 -11.99
CA CYS A 166 14.79 10.46 -12.88
C CYS A 166 14.79 11.89 -13.51
N GLN A 167 13.76 12.71 -13.32
CA GLN A 167 13.63 14.01 -13.99
C GLN A 167 14.77 14.99 -13.65
N ALA A 168 15.35 14.89 -12.45
CA ALA A 168 16.49 15.70 -12.03
C ALA A 168 17.81 15.34 -12.74
N PHE A 169 17.91 14.09 -13.24
CA PHE A 169 19.12 13.51 -13.82
C PHE A 169 19.01 13.19 -15.32
N SER A 170 17.79 13.17 -15.86
CA SER A 170 17.53 12.85 -17.26
C SER A 170 18.09 13.88 -18.23
N ILE A 171 18.61 13.39 -19.37
CA ILE A 171 19.08 14.20 -20.50
C ILE A 171 17.97 15.10 -21.06
N ALA A 172 16.72 14.65 -20.98
CA ALA A 172 15.54 15.37 -21.42
C ALA A 172 14.97 16.35 -20.37
N GLY A 173 15.55 16.39 -19.16
CA GLY A 173 15.16 17.29 -18.06
C GLY A 173 16.12 18.48 -17.91
N LEU A 174 15.90 19.29 -16.87
CA LEU A 174 16.72 20.48 -16.58
C LEU A 174 18.12 20.17 -15.98
N ARG A 175 18.44 18.88 -15.76
CA ARG A 175 19.72 18.39 -15.18
C ARG A 175 20.17 19.16 -13.93
N LYS A 176 19.22 19.53 -13.08
CA LYS A 176 19.52 20.24 -11.83
C LYS A 176 20.16 19.35 -10.77
N GLY A 177 20.21 18.02 -10.99
CA GLY A 177 20.85 17.07 -10.10
C GLY A 177 20.29 17.18 -8.68
N PHE A 178 21.18 17.20 -7.69
CA PHE A 178 20.82 17.33 -6.27
C PHE A 178 20.29 18.72 -5.87
N SER A 179 20.36 19.71 -6.76
CA SER A 179 19.79 21.04 -6.53
C SER A 179 18.27 21.10 -6.84
N ASP A 180 17.68 19.99 -7.30
CA ASP A 180 16.24 19.79 -7.43
C ASP A 180 15.72 19.06 -6.19
N THR A 181 14.59 19.49 -5.61
CA THR A 181 13.98 18.83 -4.44
C THR A 181 13.62 17.36 -4.71
N ARG A 182 13.46 16.98 -5.98
CA ARG A 182 13.25 15.57 -6.37
C ARG A 182 14.56 14.77 -6.40
N GLY A 183 15.70 15.45 -6.55
CA GLY A 183 17.04 14.85 -6.47
C GLY A 183 17.51 14.61 -5.04
N THR A 184 16.91 15.26 -4.05
CA THR A 184 17.25 15.08 -2.62
C THR A 184 16.51 13.91 -1.96
N LEU A 185 15.50 13.33 -2.62
CA LEU A 185 14.79 12.13 -2.13
C LEU A 185 15.71 10.92 -1.94
N PHE A 186 16.89 10.93 -2.59
CA PHE A 186 17.98 9.99 -2.33
C PHE A 186 18.52 10.10 -0.89
N PHE A 187 18.69 11.34 -0.39
CA PHE A 187 19.22 11.61 0.95
C PHE A 187 18.21 11.31 2.06
N ASP A 188 16.91 11.36 1.77
CA ASP A 188 15.85 11.03 2.74
C ASP A 188 15.84 9.54 3.16
N LEU A 189 16.52 8.68 2.39
CA LEU A 189 16.74 7.26 2.67
C LEU A 189 18.09 6.97 3.35
N GLU A 190 19.01 7.95 3.36
CA GLU A 190 20.43 7.73 3.61
C GLU A 190 20.85 7.45 5.07
N PRO A 191 20.14 7.80 6.16
CA PRO A 191 20.71 7.57 7.49
C PRO A 191 20.81 6.10 7.91
N ASN A 192 19.94 5.20 7.44
CA ASN A 192 19.81 3.86 8.04
C ASN A 192 19.50 2.69 7.07
N LEU A 193 19.39 2.92 5.75
CA LEU A 193 18.70 1.97 4.86
C LEU A 193 19.53 1.40 3.69
N LEU A 194 20.80 1.81 3.53
CA LEU A 194 21.69 1.31 2.48
C LEU A 194 22.92 0.63 3.10
N VAL A 195 22.95 -0.70 3.07
CA VAL A 195 24.22 -1.45 3.13
C VAL A 195 24.72 -1.53 1.69
N ALA A 196 25.90 -0.94 1.46
CA ALA A 196 26.64 -1.02 0.20
C ALA A 196 27.15 -2.43 -0.09
#